data_AF-A0A9P1CIC2-F1
#
_entry.id   AF-A0A9P1CIC2-F1
#
_cell.length_a   1.000
_cell.length_b   1.000
_cell.length_c   1.000
_cell.angle_alpha   90.00
_cell.angle_beta   90.00
_cell.angle_gamma   90.00
#
_symmetry.space_group_name_H-M   'P 1'
#
loop_
_entity.id
_entity.type
_entity.pdbx_description
1 polymer ?
#
loop_
_entity_poly.entity_id
_entity_poly.type
_entity_poly.pdbx_seq_one_letter_code
_entity_poly.pdbx_strand_id
1 'polypeptide(L)'
;MLAGQILKYCFDKADQVLAAQAPCIYKFGYTHCAHFRWHNTTFGYKCAPDKWEKLLVIYAASETISPAYVEGALIQRFKGASGCRNIRDGGETIQSHLDGPYLVYLVWRSFKRPPQ
;
A
#
# COMPACT_ATOMS: atom_id res chain seq x y z
N MET A 1 -7.33 17.19 -11.36
CA MET A 1 -6.96 15.89 -11.96
C MET A 1 -8.21 15.07 -12.14
N LEU A 2 -8.36 14.41 -13.29
CA LEU A 2 -9.45 13.45 -13.52
C LEU A 2 -9.13 12.11 -12.85
N ALA A 3 -10.15 11.32 -12.52
CA ALA A 3 -9.98 10.02 -11.85
C ALA A 3 -8.99 9.10 -12.60
N GLY A 4 -9.09 9.03 -13.93
CA GLY A 4 -8.16 8.25 -14.75
C GLY A 4 -6.70 8.71 -14.68
N GLN A 5 -6.46 10.02 -14.51
CA GLN A 5 -5.10 10.56 -14.35
C GLN A 5 -4.51 10.22 -12.97
N ILE A 6 -5.34 10.22 -11.93
CA ILE A 6 -4.93 9.82 -10.58
C ILE A 6 -4.52 8.34 -10.59
N LEU A 7 -5.38 7.47 -11.14
CA LEU A 7 -5.08 6.04 -11.24
C LEU A 7 -3.82 5.78 -12.07
N LYS A 8 -3.69 6.44 -13.23
CA LYS A 8 -2.48 6.33 -14.05
C LYS A 8 -1.23 6.70 -13.26
N TYR A 9 -1.26 7.82 -12.53
CA TYR A 9 -0.13 8.24 -11.71
C TYR A 9 0.21 7.23 -10.61
N CYS A 10 -0.79 6.74 -9.87
CA CYS A 10 -0.59 5.75 -8.82
C CYS A 10 0.00 4.44 -9.37
N PHE A 11 -0.47 4.00 -10.54
CA PHE A 11 0.08 2.84 -11.24
C PHE A 11 1.52 3.03 -11.68
N ASP A 12 1.81 4.13 -12.38
CA ASP A 12 3.16 4.44 -12.85
C ASP A 12 4.14 4.50 -11.67
N LYS A 13 3.70 5.06 -10.54
CA LYS A 13 4.52 5.14 -9.33
C LYS A 13 4.77 3.77 -8.70
N ALA A 14 3.74 2.92 -8.64
CA ALA A 14 3.88 1.55 -8.16
C ALA A 14 4.84 0.74 -9.05
N ASP A 15 4.65 0.79 -10.37
CA ASP A 15 5.53 0.11 -11.33
C ASP A 15 6.99 0.56 -11.18
N GLN A 16 7.23 1.87 -11.08
CA GLN A 16 8.56 2.43 -10.90
C GLN A 16 9.25 1.88 -9.64
N VAL A 17 8.53 1.87 -8.51
CA VAL A 17 9.07 1.36 -7.24
C VAL A 17 9.33 -0.14 -7.35
N LEU A 18 8.36 -0.92 -7.83
CA LEU A 18 8.49 -2.37 -7.91
C LEU A 18 9.61 -2.80 -8.86
N ALA A 19 9.76 -2.14 -10.01
CA ALA A 19 10.89 -2.37 -10.93
C ALA A 19 12.24 -2.06 -10.26
N ALA A 20 12.32 -0.96 -9.51
CA ALA A 20 13.53 -0.57 -8.79
C ALA A 20 13.86 -1.52 -7.62
N GLN A 21 12.89 -2.24 -7.06
CA GLN A 21 13.07 -3.08 -5.87
C GLN A 21 13.05 -4.59 -6.18
N ALA A 22 12.64 -5.00 -7.37
CA ALA A 22 12.57 -6.40 -7.79
C ALA A 22 13.94 -7.11 -7.78
N PRO A 23 14.03 -8.40 -7.38
CA PRO A 23 12.92 -9.22 -6.87
C PRO A 23 12.50 -8.76 -5.46
N CYS A 24 11.19 -8.71 -5.21
CA CYS A 24 10.63 -8.24 -3.95
C CYS A 24 9.28 -8.90 -3.65
N ILE A 25 8.85 -8.82 -2.39
CA ILE A 25 7.44 -8.98 -2.02
C ILE A 25 6.83 -7.61 -1.70
N TYR A 26 5.54 -7.45 -1.93
CA TYR A 26 4.84 -6.19 -1.71
C TYR A 26 3.35 -6.36 -1.39
N LYS A 27 2.75 -5.32 -0.80
CA LYS A 27 1.30 -5.15 -0.64
C LYS A 27 0.89 -3.70 -0.86
N PHE A 28 -0.32 -3.51 -1.35
CA PHE A 28 -1.04 -2.25 -1.23
C PHE A 28 -1.96 -2.29 -0.01
N GLY A 29 -2.20 -1.14 0.59
CA GLY A 29 -3.17 -1.03 1.67
C GLY A 29 -3.63 0.40 1.89
N TYR A 30 -4.61 0.52 2.78
CA TYR A 30 -5.32 1.76 3.06
C TYR A 30 -5.38 2.02 4.59
N THR A 31 -4.99 3.21 5.03
CA THR A 31 -4.96 3.57 6.46
C THR A 31 -5.25 5.06 6.70
N HIS A 32 -5.64 5.43 7.92
CA HIS A 32 -5.68 6.83 8.36
C HIS A 32 -4.33 7.32 8.93
N CYS A 33 -3.40 6.40 9.23
CA CYS A 33 -2.13 6.75 9.85
C CYS A 33 -1.03 5.76 9.46
N ALA A 34 -0.14 6.20 8.56
CA ALA A 34 0.99 5.40 8.09
C ALA A 34 1.95 5.01 9.24
N HIS A 35 2.15 5.90 10.21
CA HIS A 35 2.97 5.61 11.39
C HIS A 35 2.37 4.47 12.21
N PHE A 36 1.08 4.56 12.54
CA PHE A 36 0.38 3.49 13.25
C PHE A 36 0.42 2.19 12.45
N ARG A 37 0.17 2.24 11.13
CA ARG A 37 0.20 1.06 10.28
C ARG A 37 1.59 0.41 10.21
N TRP A 38 2.66 1.19 10.30
CA TRP A 38 4.01 0.67 10.37
C TRP A 38 4.36 0.08 11.74
N HIS A 39 4.05 0.80 12.81
CA HIS A 39 4.57 0.55 14.15
C HIS A 39 3.65 -0.23 15.09
N ASN A 40 2.38 -0.48 14.72
CA ASN A 40 1.46 -1.24 15.55
C ASN A 40 2.06 -2.60 15.93
N THR A 41 2.05 -2.94 17.22
CA THR A 41 2.71 -4.14 17.75
C THR A 41 1.98 -5.44 17.44
N THR A 42 0.67 -5.37 17.18
CA THR A 42 -0.19 -6.54 16.90
C THR A 42 -0.22 -6.88 15.42
N PHE A 43 -0.31 -5.88 14.54
CA PHE A 43 -0.51 -6.08 13.10
C PHE A 43 0.30 -5.13 12.21
N GLY A 44 1.22 -4.35 12.78
CA GLY A 44 2.04 -3.41 12.04
C GLY A 44 3.14 -4.10 11.24
N TYR A 45 3.60 -3.43 10.17
CA TYR A 45 4.57 -4.01 9.25
C TYR A 45 5.98 -4.16 9.82
N LYS A 46 6.38 -3.32 10.78
CA LYS A 46 7.72 -3.36 11.39
C LYS A 46 8.03 -4.71 12.06
N CYS A 47 7.03 -5.31 12.69
CA CYS A 47 7.18 -6.57 13.43
C CYS A 47 6.58 -7.77 12.68
N ALA A 48 6.09 -7.58 11.46
CA ALA A 48 5.45 -8.65 10.72
C ALA A 48 6.48 -9.72 10.27
N PRO A 49 6.08 -11.02 10.23
CA PRO A 49 6.97 -12.11 9.83
C PRO A 49 7.63 -11.96 8.44
N ASP A 50 6.97 -11.25 7.53
CA ASP A 50 7.47 -10.96 6.19
C ASP A 50 8.74 -10.08 6.19
N LYS A 51 9.03 -9.38 7.30
CA LYS A 51 10.16 -8.44 7.47
C LYS A 51 10.12 -7.27 6.47
N TRP A 52 8.98 -6.57 6.41
CA TRP A 52 8.82 -5.40 5.54
C TRP A 52 9.88 -4.33 5.81
N GLU A 53 10.38 -3.68 4.76
CA GLU A 53 11.48 -2.71 4.87
C GLU A 53 11.00 -1.27 4.83
N LYS A 54 10.03 -0.98 3.94
CA LYS A 54 9.54 0.38 3.71
C LYS A 54 8.07 0.40 3.36
N LEU A 55 7.41 1.48 3.79
CA LEU A 55 6.06 1.87 3.40
C LEU A 55 6.12 3.24 2.73
N LEU A 56 5.58 3.34 1.53
CA LEU A 56 5.46 4.58 0.75
C LEU A 56 3.99 4.92 0.58
N VAL A 57 3.59 6.10 1.03
CA VAL A 57 2.28 6.67 0.71
C VAL A 57 2.30 7.12 -0.76
N ILE A 58 1.33 6.65 -1.54
CA ILE A 58 1.22 6.92 -2.99
C ILE A 58 -0.01 7.75 -3.34
N TYR A 59 -1.00 7.82 -2.43
CA TYR A 59 -2.18 8.66 -2.57
C TYR A 59 -2.71 9.06 -1.19
N ALA A 60 -3.22 10.29 -1.08
CA ALA A 60 -3.82 10.82 0.14
C ALA A 60 -5.08 11.63 -0.21
N ALA A 61 -6.11 11.49 0.62
CA ALA A 61 -7.37 12.23 0.49
C ALA A 61 -7.92 12.62 1.87
N SER A 62 -8.81 13.61 1.91
CA SER A 62 -9.54 14.01 3.12
C SER A 62 -10.81 13.17 3.36
N GLU A 63 -11.18 12.31 2.42
CA GLU A 63 -12.40 11.50 2.42
C GLU A 63 -12.07 10.03 2.10
N THR A 64 -13.00 9.11 2.34
CA THR A 64 -12.74 7.65 2.33
C THR A 64 -12.95 6.95 1.00
N ILE A 65 -13.78 7.49 0.12
CA ILE A 65 -14.26 6.89 -1.12
C ILE A 65 -13.15 6.82 -2.16
N SER A 66 -12.51 7.94 -2.52
CA SER A 66 -11.45 7.95 -3.52
C SER A 66 -10.23 7.09 -3.15
N PRO A 67 -9.69 7.10 -1.91
CA PRO A 67 -8.58 6.22 -1.55
C PRO A 67 -9.00 4.74 -1.55
N ALA A 68 -10.24 4.42 -1.16
CA ALA A 68 -10.75 3.05 -1.29
C ALA A 68 -10.80 2.58 -2.75
N TYR A 69 -11.26 3.43 -3.68
CA TYR A 69 -11.23 3.11 -5.11
C TYR A 69 -9.80 2.98 -5.65
N VAL A 70 -8.87 3.84 -5.21
CA VAL A 70 -7.46 3.77 -5.62
C VAL A 70 -6.80 2.49 -5.09
N GLU A 71 -7.02 2.11 -3.83
CA GLU A 71 -6.57 0.84 -3.26
C GLU A 71 -7.12 -0.34 -4.06
N GLY A 72 -8.43 -0.39 -4.27
CA GLY A 72 -9.10 -1.46 -5.00
C GLY A 72 -8.56 -1.61 -6.42
N ALA A 73 -8.36 -0.51 -7.13
CA ALA A 73 -7.81 -0.51 -8.49
C ALA A 73 -6.35 -1.02 -8.53
N LEU A 74 -5.53 -0.65 -7.55
CA LEU A 74 -4.16 -1.17 -7.42
C LEU A 74 -4.16 -2.66 -7.12
N ILE A 75 -4.95 -3.10 -6.15
CA ILE A 75 -5.05 -4.53 -5.82
C ILE A 75 -5.52 -5.31 -7.05
N GLN A 76 -6.58 -4.86 -7.72
CA GLN A 76 -7.11 -5.53 -8.91
C GLN A 76 -6.06 -5.67 -10.01
N ARG A 77 -5.21 -4.66 -10.22
CA ARG A 77 -4.15 -4.70 -11.25
C ARG A 77 -3.01 -5.64 -10.91
N PHE A 78 -2.58 -5.70 -9.64
CA PHE A 78 -1.36 -6.41 -9.24
C PHE A 78 -1.60 -7.75 -8.52
N LYS A 79 -2.83 -8.05 -8.10
CA LYS A 79 -3.17 -9.31 -7.45
C LYS A 79 -2.89 -10.49 -8.38
N GLY A 80 -2.24 -11.52 -7.85
CA GLY A 80 -1.79 -12.68 -8.61
C GLY A 80 -0.43 -12.49 -9.33
N ALA A 81 0.11 -11.27 -9.38
CA ALA A 81 1.46 -11.04 -9.88
C ALA A 81 2.53 -11.55 -8.90
N SER A 82 3.72 -11.87 -9.41
CA SER A 82 4.85 -12.31 -8.60
C SER A 82 5.19 -11.29 -7.51
N GLY A 83 5.39 -11.78 -6.28
CA GLY A 83 5.70 -10.95 -5.11
C GLY A 83 4.50 -10.24 -4.47
N CYS A 84 3.35 -10.12 -5.15
CA CYS A 84 2.16 -9.50 -4.57
C CYS A 84 1.59 -10.39 -3.46
N ARG A 85 1.36 -9.80 -2.27
CA ARG A 85 0.83 -10.50 -1.10
C ARG A 85 -0.60 -10.07 -0.74
N ASN A 86 -1.26 -9.24 -1.56
CA ASN A 86 -2.69 -8.96 -1.38
C ASN A 86 -3.52 -10.22 -1.71
N ILE A 87 -4.29 -10.71 -0.74
CA ILE A 87 -5.18 -11.89 -0.88
C ILE A 87 -6.64 -11.46 -1.05
N ARG A 88 -7.06 -10.45 -0.28
CA ARG A 88 -8.39 -9.84 -0.35
C ARG A 88 -8.34 -8.58 -1.23
N ASP A 89 -9.49 -8.16 -1.75
CA ASP A 89 -9.61 -6.97 -2.60
C ASP A 89 -9.64 -5.65 -1.80
N GLY A 90 -9.26 -5.73 -0.53
CA GLY A 90 -9.29 -4.65 0.46
C GLY A 90 -9.61 -5.24 1.84
N GLY A 91 -9.96 -4.37 2.79
CA GLY A 91 -10.56 -4.80 4.05
C GLY A 91 -9.85 -4.32 5.32
N GLU A 92 -9.08 -3.24 5.26
CA GLU A 92 -8.81 -2.50 6.50
C GLU A 92 -10.07 -1.73 6.88
N THR A 93 -10.71 -2.13 7.99
CA THR A 93 -11.84 -1.38 8.57
C THR A 93 -11.30 -0.04 9.02
N ILE A 94 -11.61 0.99 8.25
CA ILE A 94 -11.32 2.35 8.66
C ILE A 94 -12.27 2.73 9.76
N GLN A 95 -11.70 3.28 10.84
CA GLN A 95 -12.48 3.91 11.87
C GLN A 95 -13.22 5.09 11.23
N SER A 96 -14.51 4.91 10.98
CA SER A 96 -15.40 5.84 10.27
C SER A 96 -15.62 7.18 11.00
N HIS A 97 -15.04 7.34 12.19
CA HIS A 97 -15.19 8.50 13.06
C HIS A 97 -13.95 9.42 13.10
N LEU A 98 -12.92 9.13 12.30
CA LEU A 98 -11.72 9.97 12.24
C LEU A 98 -11.76 10.83 10.96
N ASP A 99 -11.60 12.14 11.12
CA ASP A 99 -11.30 13.02 9.99
C ASP A 99 -9.91 12.66 9.41
N GLY A 100 -9.75 12.84 8.09
CA GLY A 100 -8.55 12.43 7.35
C GLY A 100 -7.22 12.97 7.89
N PRO A 101 -6.07 12.51 7.34
CA PRO A 101 -5.94 12.01 5.98
C PRO A 101 -6.09 10.49 5.85
N TYR A 102 -6.67 10.10 4.72
CA TYR A 102 -6.87 8.73 4.27
C TYR A 102 -5.80 8.40 3.22
N LEU A 103 -4.96 7.42 3.52
CA LEU A 103 -3.68 7.17 2.85
C LEU A 103 -3.67 5.79 2.20
N VAL A 104 -3.46 5.75 0.88
CA VAL A 104 -3.11 4.51 0.17
C VAL A 104 -1.59 4.40 0.12
N TYR A 105 -1.09 3.23 0.46
CA TYR A 105 0.34 2.97 0.52
C TYR A 105 0.75 1.70 -0.22
N LEU A 106 2.01 1.66 -0.61
CA LEU A 106 2.75 0.49 -1.06
C LEU A 106 3.78 0.13 0.01
N VAL A 107 3.73 -1.10 0.53
CA VAL A 107 4.75 -1.67 1.42
C VAL A 107 5.50 -2.76 0.68
N TRP A 108 6.82 -2.84 0.88
CA TRP A 108 7.63 -3.87 0.25
C TRP A 108 8.82 -4.33 1.10
N ARG A 109 9.36 -5.47 0.70
CA ARG A 109 10.68 -5.96 1.09
C ARG A 109 11.41 -6.38 -0.18
N SER A 110 12.57 -5.78 -0.44
CA SER A 110 13.44 -6.18 -1.53
C SER A 110 14.29 -7.39 -1.15
N PHE A 111 14.61 -8.23 -2.13
CA PHE A 111 15.57 -9.32 -2.00
C PHE A 111 16.90 -9.00 -2.70
N LYS A 112 17.09 -7.75 -3.15
CA LYS A 112 18.37 -7.28 -3.69
C LYS A 112 19.48 -7.24 -2.63
N ARG A 113 19.11 -7.16 -1.36
CA ARG A 113 20.04 -7.09 -0.22
C ARG A 113 19.64 -8.12 0.83
N PRO A 114 20.60 -8.67 1.59
CA PRO A 114 20.29 -9.52 2.74
C PRO A 114 19.41 -8.75 3.74
N PRO A 115 18.50 -9.44 4.46
CA PRO A 115 17.70 -8.78 5.50
C PRO A 115 18.62 -8.18 6.56
N GLN A 116 18.41 -6.90 6.87
CA GLN A 116 19.07 -6.20 7.98
C GLN A 116 18.47 -6.59 9.33
#